data_AF-A0A1E3PWR7-F1
#
_entry.id   AF-A0A1E3PWR7-F1
#
_cell.length_a   1.000
_cell.length_b   1.000
_cell.length_c   1.000
_cell.angle_alpha   90.00
_cell.angle_beta   90.00
_cell.angle_gamma   90.00
#
_symmetry.space_group_name_H-M   'P 1'
#
loop_
_entity.id
_entity.type
_entity.pdbx_description
1 polymer ?
#
loop_
_entity_poly.entity_id
_entity_poly.type
_entity_poly.pdbx_seq_one_letter_code
_entity_poly.pdbx_strand_id
1 'polypeptide(L)'
;MTAPPATSAYTASTTISSISQENTPPADDHFSFLSAEVSHIATEIEANNEQREIFLRQRLQEKQQQQKMQAERYIYNYVNHKPDEVALHSFILGIVLVLSVVAAASLVNDGSYYQLPGYVASLAAFHFLEYWITARYNPTKVTIDSFLFRNGSSYFIAHSSALVEATIEWALFGNLKKHIILSAVGFTLMVFGQILRSMAMIHASSNFSHIILHRKEDSHHLVTTGVYSFTRHPSYLGYFWWAIGTQLFLMNPVASVGFAIILWRFFNNRIQYEEKLLVEFFGDKYVEYKKSTGTLIPFIK
;
A
#
# COMPACT_ATOMS: atom_id res chain seq x y z
N MET A 1 -12.16 -30.10 -10.35
CA MET A 1 -11.53 -29.47 -11.53
C MET A 1 -10.52 -30.46 -12.10
N THR A 2 -10.97 -31.61 -12.60
CA THR A 2 -11.35 -31.89 -14.01
C THR A 2 -10.25 -31.49 -15.00
N ALA A 3 -9.47 -32.49 -15.40
CA ALA A 3 -8.56 -32.47 -16.54
C ALA A 3 -9.31 -32.20 -17.86
N PRO A 4 -8.65 -31.62 -18.88
CA PRO A 4 -9.24 -31.48 -20.20
C PRO A 4 -9.23 -32.83 -20.96
N PRO A 5 -10.20 -33.05 -21.87
CA PRO A 5 -10.42 -34.35 -22.49
C PRO A 5 -9.46 -34.59 -23.67
N ALA A 6 -9.09 -35.87 -23.83
CA ALA A 6 -8.43 -36.40 -25.01
C ALA A 6 -9.36 -36.29 -26.23
N THR A 7 -8.92 -35.57 -27.26
CA THR A 7 -9.62 -35.50 -28.54
C THR A 7 -9.29 -36.70 -29.42
N SER A 8 -10.34 -37.49 -29.62
CA SER A 8 -10.75 -38.14 -30.87
C SER A 8 -9.76 -39.04 -31.58
N ALA A 9 -9.88 -40.33 -31.25
CA ALA A 9 -9.79 -41.40 -32.23
C ALA A 9 -10.75 -41.11 -33.40
N TYR A 10 -10.20 -40.93 -34.61
CA TYR A 10 -10.95 -41.09 -35.84
C TYR A 10 -10.46 -42.36 -36.54
N THR A 11 -11.35 -43.33 -36.45
CA THR A 11 -11.59 -44.48 -37.32
C THR A 11 -11.05 -44.38 -38.75
N ALA A 12 -10.28 -45.39 -39.16
CA ALA A 12 -10.42 -46.00 -40.47
C ALA A 12 -10.65 -47.50 -40.25
N SER A 13 -11.92 -47.89 -40.30
CA SER A 13 -12.38 -49.27 -40.23
C SER A 13 -12.56 -49.81 -41.65
N THR A 14 -12.07 -51.03 -41.85
CA THR A 14 -12.60 -52.04 -42.80
C THR A 14 -12.55 -51.71 -44.29
N THR A 15 -11.68 -52.41 -45.03
CA THR A 15 -12.07 -53.25 -46.19
C THR A 15 -10.93 -54.25 -46.47
N ILE A 16 -10.91 -55.39 -45.76
CA ILE A 16 -10.19 -56.59 -46.24
C ILE A 16 -11.25 -57.49 -46.88
N SER A 17 -11.57 -57.24 -48.14
CA SER A 17 -12.17 -58.24 -49.03
C SER A 17 -12.12 -57.72 -50.46
N SER A 18 -11.60 -58.55 -51.36
CA SER A 18 -11.56 -58.44 -52.83
C SER A 18 -10.26 -57.92 -53.46
N ILE A 19 -9.21 -58.75 -53.46
CA ILE A 19 -8.29 -58.84 -54.60
C ILE A 19 -8.12 -60.34 -54.93
N SER A 20 -8.94 -60.77 -55.88
CA SER A 20 -8.77 -61.96 -56.70
C SER A 20 -7.58 -61.77 -57.65
N GLN A 21 -6.76 -62.82 -57.76
CA GLN A 21 -5.73 -63.12 -58.77
C GLN A 21 -5.39 -62.03 -59.81
N GLU A 22 -4.22 -61.41 -59.70
CA GLU A 22 -3.31 -61.17 -60.84
C GLU A 22 -1.91 -60.77 -60.33
N ASN A 23 -0.87 -61.40 -60.91
CA ASN A 23 0.56 -61.07 -60.82
C ASN A 23 1.21 -60.95 -59.42
N THR A 24 1.79 -62.05 -58.93
CA THR A 24 2.97 -61.94 -58.06
C THR A 24 4.15 -61.41 -58.88
N PRO A 25 4.74 -60.26 -58.53
CA PRO A 25 5.97 -59.78 -59.17
C PRO A 25 7.12 -60.77 -58.88
N PRO A 26 8.20 -60.77 -59.69
CA PRO A 26 9.39 -61.57 -59.39
C PRO A 26 9.94 -61.20 -58.01
N ALA A 27 10.59 -62.15 -57.32
CA ALA A 27 11.06 -61.98 -55.93
C ALA A 27 11.93 -60.72 -55.70
N ASP A 28 12.57 -60.20 -56.75
CA ASP A 28 13.38 -58.96 -56.73
C ASP A 28 12.53 -57.67 -56.67
N ASP A 29 11.31 -57.66 -57.19
CA ASP A 29 10.41 -56.48 -57.16
C ASP A 29 9.70 -56.30 -55.81
N HIS A 30 9.53 -57.39 -55.06
CA HIS A 30 8.93 -57.32 -53.73
C HIS A 30 9.89 -56.70 -52.70
N PHE A 31 11.20 -56.93 -52.86
CA PHE A 31 12.24 -56.38 -52.01
C PHE A 31 12.49 -54.88 -52.30
N SER A 32 12.43 -54.48 -53.58
CA SER A 32 12.57 -53.06 -53.98
C SER A 32 11.39 -52.21 -53.47
N PHE A 33 10.17 -52.77 -53.51
CA PHE A 33 8.98 -52.11 -52.97
C PHE A 33 9.04 -51.96 -51.44
N LEU A 34 9.38 -53.03 -50.71
CA LEU A 34 9.56 -52.99 -49.26
C LEU A 34 10.68 -52.02 -48.84
N SER A 35 11.78 -51.96 -49.59
CA SER A 35 12.87 -51.01 -49.39
C SER A 35 12.41 -49.55 -49.52
N ALA A 36 11.62 -49.24 -50.56
CA ALA A 36 11.07 -47.91 -50.78
C ALA A 36 10.06 -47.51 -49.67
N GLU A 37 9.23 -48.44 -49.23
CA GLU A 37 8.27 -48.23 -48.15
C GLU A 37 8.96 -48.00 -46.80
N VAL A 38 10.01 -48.77 -46.48
CA VAL A 38 10.85 -48.56 -45.28
C VAL A 38 11.56 -47.19 -45.33
N SER A 39 12.08 -46.78 -46.49
CA SER A 39 12.71 -45.46 -46.65
C SER A 39 11.71 -44.30 -46.48
N HIS A 40 10.50 -44.45 -47.01
CA HIS A 40 9.43 -43.46 -46.84
C HIS A 40 9.04 -43.32 -45.36
N ILE A 41 8.83 -44.43 -44.66
CA ILE A 41 8.50 -44.46 -43.23
C ILE A 41 9.64 -43.83 -42.41
N ALA A 42 10.90 -44.11 -42.73
CA ALA A 42 12.04 -43.51 -42.04
C ALA A 42 12.07 -41.97 -42.19
N THR A 43 11.78 -41.47 -43.40
CA THR A 43 11.73 -40.03 -43.70
C THR A 43 10.58 -39.35 -42.95
N GLU A 44 9.40 -39.99 -42.87
CA GLU A 44 8.24 -39.48 -42.14
C GLU A 44 8.48 -39.43 -40.62
N ILE A 45 9.17 -40.45 -40.06
CA ILE A 45 9.58 -40.47 -38.65
C ILE A 45 10.56 -39.31 -38.35
N GLU A 46 11.52 -39.07 -39.23
CA GLU A 46 12.50 -37.99 -39.06
C GLU A 46 11.84 -36.62 -39.10
N ALA A 47 10.94 -36.38 -40.06
CA ALA A 47 10.15 -35.14 -40.14
C ALA A 47 9.27 -34.91 -38.89
N ASN A 48 8.61 -35.97 -38.38
CA ASN A 48 7.83 -35.89 -37.15
C ASN A 48 8.70 -35.61 -35.92
N ASN A 49 9.91 -36.17 -35.85
CA ASN A 49 10.85 -35.90 -34.77
C ASN A 49 11.36 -34.46 -34.81
N GLU A 50 11.67 -33.91 -35.98
CA GLU A 50 12.04 -32.51 -36.14
C GLU A 50 10.91 -31.57 -35.71
N GLN A 51 9.67 -31.83 -36.14
CA GLN A 51 8.51 -31.04 -35.71
C GLN A 51 8.32 -31.09 -34.19
N ARG A 52 8.50 -32.27 -33.58
CA ARG A 52 8.44 -32.44 -32.13
C ARG A 52 9.55 -31.68 -31.41
N GLU A 53 10.78 -31.70 -31.92
CA GLU A 53 11.91 -30.92 -31.40
C GLU A 53 11.64 -29.42 -31.47
N ILE A 54 11.14 -28.91 -32.61
CA ILE A 54 10.77 -27.51 -32.78
C ILE A 54 9.68 -27.11 -31.78
N PHE A 55 8.63 -27.91 -31.66
CA PHE A 55 7.55 -27.68 -30.70
C PHE A 55 8.07 -27.66 -29.25
N LEU A 56 8.94 -28.60 -28.88
CA LEU A 56 9.54 -28.66 -27.54
C LEU A 56 10.42 -27.44 -27.26
N ARG A 57 11.21 -26.98 -28.24
CA ARG A 57 12.03 -25.76 -28.12
C ARG A 57 11.18 -24.51 -27.94
N GLN A 58 10.09 -24.36 -28.70
CA GLN A 58 9.14 -23.27 -28.53
C GLN A 58 8.51 -23.29 -27.13
N ARG A 59 8.00 -24.44 -26.68
CA ARG A 59 7.47 -24.62 -25.32
C ARG A 59 8.49 -24.30 -24.23
N LEU A 60 9.75 -24.66 -24.42
CA LEU A 60 10.83 -24.35 -23.47
C LEU A 60 11.10 -22.84 -23.42
N GLN A 61 11.18 -22.17 -24.57
CA GLN A 61 11.35 -20.72 -24.64
C GLN A 61 10.18 -19.97 -23.98
N GLU A 62 8.94 -20.38 -24.24
CA GLU A 62 7.76 -19.81 -23.59
C GLU A 62 7.83 -19.95 -22.06
N LYS A 63 8.19 -21.14 -21.55
CA LYS A 63 8.37 -21.37 -20.12
C LYS A 63 9.48 -20.50 -19.52
N GLN A 64 10.61 -20.37 -20.21
CA GLN A 64 11.72 -19.52 -19.77
C GLN A 64 11.31 -18.04 -19.73
N GLN A 65 10.58 -17.57 -20.75
CA GLN A 65 10.10 -16.20 -20.80
C GLN A 65 9.06 -15.92 -19.70
N GLN A 66 8.16 -16.86 -19.44
CA GLN A 66 7.22 -16.77 -18.32
C GLN A 66 7.94 -16.72 -16.96
N GLN A 67 8.93 -17.58 -16.74
CA GLN A 67 9.74 -17.56 -15.52
C GLN A 67 10.49 -16.24 -15.35
N LYS A 68 11.08 -15.71 -16.43
CA LYS A 68 11.76 -14.41 -16.41
C LYS A 68 10.80 -13.27 -16.05
N MET A 69 9.65 -13.19 -16.70
CA MET A 69 8.62 -12.18 -16.38
C MET A 69 8.12 -12.30 -14.93
N GLN A 70 7.96 -13.52 -14.42
CA GLN A 70 7.58 -13.74 -13.03
C GLN A 70 8.68 -13.27 -12.06
N ALA A 71 9.95 -13.58 -12.34
CA ALA A 71 11.08 -13.13 -11.54
C ALA A 71 11.21 -11.61 -11.55
N GLU A 72 11.08 -10.96 -12.70
CA GLU A 72 11.11 -9.50 -12.84
C GLU A 72 9.95 -8.85 -12.06
N ARG A 73 8.74 -9.40 -12.16
CA ARG A 73 7.58 -8.92 -11.38
C ARG A 73 7.79 -9.08 -9.89
N TYR A 74 8.36 -10.21 -9.46
CA TYR A 74 8.69 -10.45 -8.05
C TYR A 74 9.73 -9.45 -7.54
N ILE A 75 10.83 -9.26 -8.28
CA ILE A 75 11.89 -8.31 -7.93
C ILE A 75 11.32 -6.89 -7.87
N TYR A 76 10.54 -6.49 -8.88
CA TYR A 76 9.88 -5.17 -8.89
C TYR A 76 8.99 -4.98 -7.66
N ASN A 77 8.14 -5.96 -7.32
CA ASN A 77 7.27 -5.86 -6.16
C ASN A 77 8.05 -5.81 -4.85
N TYR A 78 9.09 -6.65 -4.70
CA TYR A 78 9.92 -6.70 -3.50
C TYR A 78 10.71 -5.40 -3.31
N VAL A 79 11.35 -4.90 -4.36
CA VAL A 79 12.13 -3.64 -4.31
C VAL A 79 11.24 -2.45 -3.98
N ASN A 80 10.04 -2.35 -4.55
CA ASN A 80 9.19 -1.18 -4.37
C ASN A 80 8.30 -1.23 -3.12
N HIS A 81 7.88 -2.43 -2.67
CA HIS A 81 6.90 -2.56 -1.60
C HIS A 81 7.44 -3.25 -0.34
N LYS A 82 8.56 -3.99 -0.42
CA LYS A 82 9.22 -4.66 0.71
C LYS A 82 8.24 -5.39 1.66
N PRO A 83 7.53 -6.41 1.16
CA PRO A 83 6.38 -7.01 1.86
C PRO A 83 6.76 -7.63 3.22
N ASP A 84 7.99 -8.09 3.38
CA ASP A 84 8.57 -8.56 4.63
C ASP A 84 8.73 -7.45 5.67
N GLU A 85 9.28 -6.29 5.29
CA GLU A 85 9.37 -5.12 6.17
C GLU A 85 7.98 -4.60 6.56
N VAL A 86 7.03 -4.59 5.61
CA VAL A 86 5.63 -4.21 5.87
C VAL A 86 4.97 -5.14 6.91
N ALA A 87 5.13 -6.45 6.73
CA ALA A 87 4.57 -7.44 7.64
C ALA A 87 5.16 -7.29 9.05
N LEU A 88 6.48 -7.12 9.15
CA LEU A 88 7.18 -6.94 10.42
C LEU A 88 6.74 -5.65 11.13
N HIS A 89 6.70 -4.50 10.44
CA HIS A 89 6.24 -3.25 11.02
C HIS A 89 4.80 -3.32 11.49
N SER A 90 3.91 -3.91 10.69
CA SER A 90 2.49 -4.08 11.05
C SER A 90 2.33 -4.95 12.31
N PHE A 91 3.09 -6.05 12.38
CA PHE A 91 3.06 -6.96 13.53
C PHE A 91 3.56 -6.28 14.81
N ILE A 92 4.71 -5.57 14.73
CA ILE A 92 5.27 -4.82 15.86
C ILE A 92 4.30 -3.73 16.34
N LEU A 93 3.73 -2.94 15.42
CA LEU A 93 2.75 -1.91 15.75
C LEU A 93 1.52 -2.50 16.45
N GLY A 94 1.03 -3.65 15.99
CA GLY A 94 -0.08 -4.36 16.63
C GLY A 94 0.24 -4.79 18.06
N ILE A 95 1.43 -5.37 18.30
CA ILE A 95 1.90 -5.72 19.64
C ILE A 95 2.00 -4.48 20.54
N VAL A 96 2.67 -3.43 20.05
CA VAL A 96 2.86 -2.18 20.80
C VAL A 96 1.51 -1.57 21.16
N LEU A 97 0.57 -1.53 20.21
CA LEU A 97 -0.78 -1.02 20.42
C LEU A 97 -1.49 -1.79 21.54
N VAL A 98 -1.55 -3.13 21.45
CA VAL A 98 -2.26 -3.96 22.42
C VAL A 98 -1.63 -3.85 23.81
N LEU A 99 -0.31 -4.00 23.92
CA LEU A 99 0.39 -3.89 25.20
C LEU A 99 0.18 -2.51 25.83
N SER A 100 0.22 -1.45 25.04
CA SER A 100 0.03 -0.08 25.50
C SER A 100 -1.42 0.18 25.94
N VAL A 101 -2.42 -0.34 25.22
CA VAL A 101 -3.83 -0.22 25.62
C VAL A 101 -4.09 -0.98 26.92
N VAL A 102 -3.58 -2.21 27.04
CA VAL A 102 -3.72 -3.01 28.26
C VAL A 102 -3.04 -2.32 29.45
N ALA A 103 -1.83 -1.77 29.26
CA ALA A 103 -1.12 -1.03 30.29
C ALA A 103 -1.86 0.27 30.68
N ALA A 104 -2.42 1.01 29.72
CA ALA A 104 -3.23 2.19 30.04
C ALA A 104 -4.48 1.81 30.84
N ALA A 105 -5.18 0.74 30.43
CA ALA A 105 -6.38 0.26 31.09
C ALA A 105 -6.11 -0.29 32.50
N SER A 106 -4.96 -0.90 32.76
CA SER A 106 -4.61 -1.33 34.11
C SER A 106 -4.28 -0.14 35.03
N LEU A 107 -3.59 0.87 34.52
CA LEU A 107 -3.14 2.03 35.31
C LEU A 107 -4.24 3.06 35.60
N VAL A 108 -5.33 3.09 34.79
CA VAL A 108 -6.38 4.11 34.93
C VAL A 108 -7.10 4.02 36.28
N ASN A 109 -7.33 2.81 36.79
CA ASN A 109 -8.04 2.58 38.06
C ASN A 109 -7.14 2.83 39.28
N ASP A 110 -5.84 2.61 39.12
CA ASP A 110 -4.86 2.79 40.19
C ASP A 110 -4.45 4.27 40.38
N GLY A 111 -5.04 5.19 39.61
CA GLY A 111 -4.69 6.61 39.60
C GLY A 111 -3.24 6.87 39.19
N SER A 112 -2.62 5.89 38.52
CA SER A 112 -1.27 5.94 37.97
C SER A 112 -1.28 6.61 36.59
N TYR A 113 -0.10 6.87 36.03
CA TYR A 113 0.04 7.66 34.81
C TYR A 113 -0.31 6.88 33.53
N TYR A 114 -1.59 6.58 33.35
CA TYR A 114 -2.14 5.84 32.21
C TYR A 114 -1.98 6.58 30.87
N GLN A 115 -1.77 7.90 30.91
CA GLN A 115 -1.64 8.71 29.71
C GLN A 115 -0.36 8.38 28.94
N LEU A 116 0.71 7.95 29.62
CA LEU A 116 1.97 7.59 28.97
C LEU A 116 1.82 6.37 28.03
N PRO A 117 1.34 5.19 28.49
CA PRO A 117 1.05 4.09 27.56
C PRO A 117 -0.08 4.44 26.58
N GLY A 118 -1.09 5.21 26.97
CA GLY A 118 -2.14 5.66 26.03
C GLY A 118 -1.59 6.50 24.87
N TYR A 119 -0.57 7.32 25.13
CA TYR A 119 0.15 8.07 24.09
C TYR A 119 0.91 7.13 23.14
N VAL A 120 1.62 6.13 23.67
CA VAL A 120 2.31 5.13 22.84
C VAL A 120 1.32 4.34 21.98
N ALA A 121 0.17 3.95 22.54
CA ALA A 121 -0.92 3.34 21.77
C ALA A 121 -1.38 4.24 20.62
N SER A 122 -1.53 5.55 20.86
CA SER A 122 -1.95 6.49 19.82
C SER A 122 -0.95 6.62 18.67
N LEU A 123 0.36 6.62 18.96
CA LEU A 123 1.40 6.62 17.94
C LEU A 123 1.37 5.34 17.12
N ALA A 124 1.22 4.18 17.78
CA ALA A 124 1.13 2.90 17.09
C ALA A 124 -0.09 2.83 16.16
N ALA A 125 -1.25 3.30 16.64
CA ALA A 125 -2.47 3.38 15.84
C ALA A 125 -2.32 4.35 14.66
N PHE A 126 -1.75 5.54 14.88
CA PHE A 126 -1.50 6.54 13.83
C PHE A 126 -0.65 5.95 12.71
N HIS A 127 0.54 5.42 13.03
CA HIS A 127 1.46 4.88 12.03
C HIS A 127 0.87 3.68 11.27
N PHE A 128 0.12 2.81 11.97
CA PHE A 128 -0.58 1.71 11.31
C PHE A 128 -1.68 2.22 10.35
N LEU A 129 -2.51 3.15 10.78
CA LEU A 129 -3.61 3.68 9.98
C LEU A 129 -3.11 4.44 8.75
N GLU A 130 -2.02 5.19 8.87
CA GLU A 130 -1.38 5.83 7.72
C GLU A 130 -1.04 4.83 6.62
N TYR A 131 -0.36 3.74 6.99
CA TYR A 131 -0.02 2.70 6.03
C TYR A 131 -1.26 1.97 5.51
N TRP A 132 -2.11 1.49 6.42
CA TRP A 132 -3.25 0.64 6.07
C TRP A 132 -4.26 1.35 5.15
N ILE A 133 -4.58 2.61 5.44
CA ILE A 133 -5.49 3.40 4.60
C ILE A 133 -4.85 3.65 3.23
N THR A 134 -3.56 3.98 3.19
CA THR A 134 -2.85 4.17 1.91
C THR A 134 -2.84 2.89 1.09
N ALA A 135 -2.54 1.74 1.71
CA ALA A 135 -2.58 0.43 1.06
C ALA A 135 -3.97 0.10 0.52
N ARG A 136 -5.03 0.49 1.24
CA ARG A 136 -6.42 0.19 0.86
C ARG A 136 -6.96 1.10 -0.24
N TYR A 137 -6.69 2.40 -0.16
CA TYR A 137 -7.33 3.42 -0.99
C TYR A 137 -6.39 4.09 -2.01
N ASN A 138 -5.08 3.87 -1.91
CA ASN A 138 -4.07 4.35 -2.84
C ASN A 138 -2.93 3.32 -3.05
N PRO A 139 -3.27 2.09 -3.48
CA PRO A 139 -2.30 0.98 -3.58
C PRO A 139 -1.19 1.21 -4.60
N THR A 140 -1.35 2.17 -5.52
CA THR A 140 -0.33 2.51 -6.51
C THR A 140 0.79 3.39 -5.97
N LYS A 141 0.57 4.07 -4.82
CA LYS A 141 1.53 4.98 -4.19
C LYS A 141 1.99 4.50 -2.82
N VAL A 142 1.44 3.40 -2.31
CA VAL A 142 1.83 2.85 -1.01
C VAL A 142 3.26 2.32 -1.06
N THR A 143 4.05 2.68 -0.07
CA THR A 143 5.42 2.18 0.13
C THR A 143 5.65 1.94 1.61
N ILE A 144 6.80 1.36 1.96
CA ILE A 144 7.21 1.21 3.35
C ILE A 144 7.26 2.56 4.10
N ASP A 145 7.52 3.66 3.41
CA ASP A 145 7.54 5.00 4.00
C ASP A 145 6.13 5.52 4.33
N SER A 146 5.06 4.88 3.82
CA SER A 146 3.68 5.23 4.16
C SER A 146 3.33 4.96 5.63
N PHE A 147 4.15 4.19 6.36
CA PHE A 147 4.06 4.13 7.83
C PHE A 147 4.43 5.46 8.50
N LEU A 148 5.11 6.38 7.81
CA LEU A 148 5.59 7.66 8.33
C LEU A 148 6.53 7.59 9.53
N PHE A 149 7.25 6.48 9.72
CA PHE A 149 8.29 6.42 10.75
C PHE A 149 9.41 7.43 10.50
N ARG A 150 9.78 7.65 9.23
CA ARG A 150 10.87 8.53 8.82
C ARG A 150 10.40 9.95 8.49
N ASN A 151 9.67 10.58 9.40
CA ASN A 151 9.09 11.91 9.21
C ASN A 151 10.05 13.08 9.55
N GLY A 152 11.36 12.88 9.32
CA GLY A 152 12.42 13.84 9.61
C GLY A 152 12.84 13.93 11.09
N SER A 153 14.05 14.45 11.34
CA SER A 153 14.62 14.52 12.70
C SER A 153 13.80 15.36 13.66
N SER A 154 13.16 16.43 13.17
CA SER A 154 12.30 17.29 14.01
C SER A 154 11.11 16.54 14.61
N TYR A 155 10.54 15.57 13.89
CA TYR A 155 9.46 14.72 14.39
C TYR A 155 9.94 13.84 15.56
N PHE A 156 11.09 13.18 15.40
CA PHE A 156 11.70 12.37 16.46
C PHE A 156 12.06 13.19 17.69
N ILE A 157 12.61 14.39 17.50
CA ILE A 157 12.97 15.31 18.60
C ILE A 157 11.71 15.77 19.33
N ALA A 158 10.64 16.13 18.60
CA ALA A 158 9.38 16.57 19.20
C ALA A 158 8.73 15.48 20.06
N HIS A 159 8.64 14.24 19.56
CA HIS A 159 8.05 13.16 20.35
C HIS A 159 8.95 12.68 21.49
N SER A 160 10.27 12.67 21.30
CA SER A 160 11.21 12.36 22.39
C SER A 160 11.15 13.41 23.51
N SER A 161 11.13 14.70 23.16
CA SER A 161 11.02 15.79 24.14
C SER A 161 9.68 15.75 24.89
N ALA A 162 8.58 15.46 24.21
CA ALA A 162 7.27 15.25 24.84
C ALA A 162 7.28 14.11 25.87
N LEU A 163 7.93 12.98 25.56
CA LEU A 163 8.06 11.85 26.49
C LEU A 163 8.95 12.20 27.69
N VAL A 164 10.04 12.93 27.44
CA VAL A 164 10.95 13.40 28.51
C VAL A 164 10.21 14.35 29.45
N GLU A 165 9.50 15.35 28.93
CA GLU A 165 8.66 16.26 29.73
C GLU A 165 7.64 15.49 30.55
N ALA A 166 6.87 14.60 29.90
CA ALA A 166 5.84 13.81 30.56
C ALA A 166 6.40 12.97 31.72
N THR A 167 7.57 12.36 31.53
CA THR A 167 8.20 11.48 32.53
C THR A 167 8.79 12.28 33.69
N ILE A 168 9.47 13.39 33.40
CA ILE A 168 10.04 14.28 34.43
C ILE A 168 8.92 14.91 35.27
N GLU A 169 7.88 15.43 34.63
CA GLU A 169 6.77 16.06 35.33
C GLU A 169 5.95 15.04 36.13
N TRP A 170 5.81 13.80 35.66
CA TRP A 170 5.20 12.75 36.48
C TRP A 170 6.04 12.45 37.73
N ALA A 171 7.36 12.33 37.58
CA ALA A 171 8.27 12.03 38.68
C ALA A 171 8.32 13.14 39.74
N LEU A 172 8.27 14.40 39.33
CA LEU A 172 8.38 15.57 40.22
C LEU A 172 7.02 16.10 40.69
N PHE A 173 5.99 16.03 39.84
CA PHE A 173 4.71 16.74 40.02
C PHE A 173 3.51 15.87 39.61
N GLY A 174 3.55 14.56 39.86
CA GLY A 174 2.53 13.61 39.37
C GLY A 174 1.07 13.96 39.69
N ASN A 175 0.78 14.70 40.77
CA ASN A 175 -0.58 15.17 41.07
C ASN A 175 -1.13 16.14 40.01
N LEU A 176 -0.28 16.97 39.39
CA LEU A 176 -0.68 17.87 38.30
C LEU A 176 -1.05 17.11 37.03
N LYS A 177 -0.63 15.84 36.89
CA LYS A 177 -0.91 14.97 35.73
C LYS A 177 -2.20 14.14 35.88
N LYS A 178 -3.01 14.41 36.90
CA LYS A 178 -4.25 13.65 37.19
C LYS A 178 -5.53 14.38 36.78
N HIS A 179 -5.45 15.54 36.11
CA HIS A 179 -6.64 16.28 35.67
C HIS A 179 -7.33 15.61 34.47
N ILE A 180 -8.30 14.75 34.78
CA ILE A 180 -9.03 13.93 33.80
C ILE A 180 -9.68 14.73 32.67
N ILE A 181 -10.17 15.95 32.94
CA ILE A 181 -10.84 16.78 31.92
C ILE A 181 -9.87 17.16 30.81
N LEU A 182 -8.64 17.57 31.15
CA LEU A 182 -7.66 17.98 30.16
C LEU A 182 -7.21 16.78 29.31
N SER A 183 -6.97 15.63 29.95
CA SER A 183 -6.68 14.40 29.23
C SER A 183 -7.85 13.97 28.35
N ALA A 184 -9.10 14.08 28.80
CA ALA A 184 -10.28 13.77 28.00
C ALA A 184 -10.39 14.67 26.76
N VAL A 185 -10.18 15.98 26.90
CA VAL A 185 -10.13 16.92 25.78
C VAL A 185 -9.03 16.54 24.79
N GLY A 186 -7.82 16.24 25.29
CA GLY A 186 -6.71 15.77 24.46
C GLY A 186 -7.03 14.50 23.70
N PHE A 187 -7.63 13.51 24.37
CA PHE A 187 -8.08 12.26 23.76
C PHE A 187 -9.14 12.50 22.68
N THR A 188 -10.14 13.35 22.94
CA THR A 188 -11.16 13.70 21.96
C THR A 188 -10.55 14.37 20.72
N LEU A 189 -9.63 15.31 20.89
CA LEU A 189 -8.93 15.96 19.79
C LEU A 189 -8.07 14.97 18.99
N MET A 190 -7.43 14.02 19.67
CA MET A 190 -6.65 12.96 19.06
C MET A 190 -7.53 12.05 18.19
N VAL A 191 -8.66 11.57 18.72
CA VAL A 191 -9.61 10.75 17.96
C VAL A 191 -10.21 11.53 16.79
N PHE A 192 -10.67 12.75 17.02
CA PHE A 192 -11.20 13.62 15.97
C PHE A 192 -10.17 13.87 14.86
N GLY A 193 -8.95 14.23 15.23
CA GLY A 193 -7.86 14.49 14.29
C GLY A 193 -7.50 13.26 13.46
N GLN A 194 -7.44 12.08 14.10
CA GLN A 194 -7.20 10.82 13.40
C GLN A 194 -8.31 10.51 12.40
N ILE A 195 -9.58 10.63 12.81
CA ILE A 195 -10.73 10.37 11.93
C ILE A 195 -10.70 11.32 10.73
N LEU A 196 -10.51 12.62 10.97
CA LEU A 196 -10.49 13.61 9.89
C LEU A 196 -9.35 13.35 8.91
N ARG A 197 -8.16 12.99 9.41
CA ARG A 197 -7.00 12.64 8.59
C ARG A 197 -7.25 11.38 7.76
N SER A 198 -7.75 10.32 8.39
CA SER A 198 -8.15 9.08 7.71
C SER A 198 -9.18 9.34 6.62
N MET A 199 -10.22 10.15 6.91
CA MET A 199 -11.25 10.50 5.94
C MET A 199 -10.72 11.35 4.77
N ALA A 200 -9.74 12.22 5.02
CA ALA A 200 -9.05 12.96 3.96
C ALA A 200 -8.35 12.01 2.99
N MET A 201 -7.60 11.04 3.52
CA MET A 201 -6.91 10.03 2.72
C MET A 201 -7.89 9.16 1.92
N ILE A 202 -8.99 8.73 2.54
CA ILE A 202 -10.04 7.93 1.90
C ILE A 202 -10.70 8.70 0.75
N HIS A 203 -11.13 9.95 0.99
CA HIS A 203 -11.82 10.75 -0.03
C HIS A 203 -10.89 11.21 -1.16
N ALA A 204 -9.63 11.53 -0.87
CA ALA A 204 -8.67 11.88 -1.92
C ALA A 204 -8.16 10.65 -2.69
N SER A 205 -8.11 9.47 -2.07
CA SER A 205 -7.71 8.20 -2.68
C SER A 205 -6.40 8.35 -3.47
N SER A 206 -6.39 8.08 -4.78
CA SER A 206 -5.20 8.17 -5.65
C SER A 206 -4.64 9.59 -5.80
N ASN A 207 -5.44 10.63 -5.50
CA ASN A 207 -5.00 12.02 -5.48
C ASN A 207 -4.28 12.39 -4.17
N PHE A 208 -4.35 11.54 -3.13
CA PHE A 208 -3.62 11.79 -1.90
C PHE A 208 -2.12 11.50 -2.09
N SER A 209 -1.28 12.33 -1.47
CA SER A 209 0.17 12.11 -1.41
C SER A 209 0.72 12.64 -0.08
N HIS A 210 1.57 11.85 0.59
CA HIS A 210 2.27 12.29 1.80
C HIS A 210 3.30 13.39 1.52
N ILE A 211 3.81 13.43 0.28
CA ILE A 211 4.72 14.46 -0.21
C ILE A 211 3.97 15.42 -1.14
N ILE A 212 4.40 16.69 -1.18
CA ILE A 212 3.83 17.63 -2.12
C ILE A 212 4.22 17.21 -3.54
N LEU A 213 3.23 17.11 -4.42
CA LEU A 213 3.45 16.80 -5.82
C LEU A 213 3.87 18.08 -6.56
N HIS A 214 5.02 18.03 -7.23
CA HIS A 214 5.53 19.14 -8.05
C HIS A 214 5.11 19.05 -9.53
N ARG A 215 4.45 17.95 -9.92
CA ARG A 215 3.93 17.74 -11.27
C ARG A 215 2.54 17.12 -11.18
N LYS A 216 1.65 17.57 -12.06
CA LYS A 216 0.33 16.97 -12.25
C LYS A 216 0.42 15.65 -13.02
N GLU A 217 -0.07 14.57 -12.44
CA GLU A 217 -0.31 13.29 -13.12
C GLU A 217 -1.62 13.36 -13.91
N ASP A 218 -1.75 12.61 -15.00
CA ASP A 218 -2.97 12.62 -15.84
C ASP A 218 -4.23 12.17 -15.07
N SER A 219 -4.06 11.29 -14.08
CA SER A 219 -5.12 10.82 -13.18
C SER A 219 -5.47 11.83 -12.08
N HIS A 220 -4.67 12.87 -11.88
CA HIS A 220 -4.82 13.83 -10.79
C HIS A 220 -5.95 14.82 -11.09
N HIS A 221 -6.99 14.78 -10.28
CA HIS A 221 -8.14 15.68 -10.36
C HIS A 221 -8.41 16.36 -9.02
N LEU A 222 -9.09 17.51 -9.08
CA LEU A 222 -9.41 18.30 -7.90
C LEU A 222 -10.56 17.66 -7.13
N VAL A 223 -10.32 17.30 -5.87
CA VAL A 223 -11.31 16.74 -4.95
C VAL A 223 -11.88 17.86 -4.06
N THR A 224 -13.20 18.09 -4.15
CA THR A 224 -13.92 19.14 -3.40
C THR A 224 -15.11 18.60 -2.60
N THR A 225 -15.32 17.28 -2.60
CA THR A 225 -16.47 16.61 -1.97
C THR A 225 -16.10 15.94 -0.65
N GLY A 226 -17.10 15.54 0.13
CA GLY A 226 -16.88 14.90 1.43
C GLY A 226 -16.18 15.84 2.41
N VAL A 227 -15.12 15.38 3.08
CA VAL A 227 -14.37 16.22 4.04
C VAL A 227 -13.69 17.43 3.38
N TYR A 228 -13.42 17.38 2.08
CA TYR A 228 -12.87 18.49 1.33
C TYR A 228 -13.89 19.63 1.13
N SER A 229 -15.20 19.37 1.25
CA SER A 229 -16.19 20.46 1.19
C SER A 229 -16.12 21.40 2.40
N PHE A 230 -15.64 20.92 3.56
CA PHE A 230 -15.52 21.70 4.79
C PHE A 230 -14.19 22.43 4.92
N THR A 231 -13.10 21.79 4.50
CA THR A 231 -11.75 22.39 4.50
C THR A 231 -10.96 21.94 3.29
N ARG A 232 -10.11 22.81 2.76
CA ARG A 232 -9.23 22.51 1.63
C ARG A 232 -8.12 21.52 1.97
N HIS A 233 -7.75 21.44 3.26
CA HIS A 233 -6.62 20.63 3.75
C HIS A 233 -7.01 19.76 4.96
N PRO A 234 -8.00 18.85 4.82
CA PRO A 234 -8.52 18.07 5.94
C PRO A 234 -7.46 17.15 6.57
N SER A 235 -6.52 16.63 5.77
CA SER A 235 -5.41 15.81 6.30
C SER A 235 -4.47 16.60 7.20
N TYR A 236 -4.22 17.88 6.87
CA TYR A 236 -3.37 18.77 7.66
C TYR A 236 -4.08 19.25 8.91
N LEU A 237 -5.36 19.62 8.80
CA LEU A 237 -6.19 19.96 9.95
C LEU A 237 -6.31 18.78 10.93
N GLY A 238 -6.53 17.58 10.40
CA GLY A 238 -6.60 16.35 11.19
C GLY A 238 -5.29 16.08 11.94
N TYR A 239 -4.15 16.15 11.25
CA TYR A 239 -2.84 15.98 11.89
C TYR A 239 -2.51 17.06 12.92
N PHE A 240 -2.84 18.32 12.63
CA PHE A 240 -2.63 19.45 13.54
C PHE A 240 -3.33 19.21 14.89
N TRP A 241 -4.62 18.87 14.86
CA TRP A 241 -5.39 18.60 16.08
C TRP A 241 -5.03 17.26 16.72
N TRP A 242 -4.69 16.24 15.93
CA TRP A 242 -4.21 14.97 16.46
C TRP A 242 -2.94 15.19 17.30
N ALA A 243 -1.94 15.87 16.74
CA ALA A 243 -0.67 16.07 17.40
C ALA A 243 -0.79 16.97 18.64
N ILE A 244 -1.58 18.05 18.61
CA ILE A 244 -1.88 18.85 19.81
C ILE A 244 -2.63 18.02 20.85
N GLY A 245 -3.60 17.22 20.41
CA GLY A 245 -4.38 16.30 21.25
C GLY A 245 -3.49 15.34 22.04
N THR A 246 -2.43 14.80 21.41
CA THR A 246 -1.47 13.94 22.11
C THR A 246 -0.77 14.63 23.29
N GLN A 247 -0.45 15.92 23.16
CA GLN A 247 0.24 16.68 24.21
C GLN A 247 -0.71 17.11 25.33
N LEU A 248 -1.95 17.46 24.99
CA LEU A 248 -3.00 17.71 25.98
C LEU A 248 -3.38 16.42 26.73
N PHE A 249 -3.36 15.28 26.04
CA PHE A 249 -3.59 13.98 26.65
C PHE A 249 -2.52 13.67 27.71
N LEU A 250 -1.24 13.86 27.36
CA LEU A 250 -0.10 13.80 28.29
C LEU A 250 -0.06 14.95 29.31
N MET A 251 -0.93 15.95 29.15
CA MET A 251 -0.96 17.16 29.98
C MET A 251 0.39 17.88 30.03
N ASN A 252 1.12 17.92 28.91
CA ASN A 252 2.43 18.54 28.79
C ASN A 252 2.27 20.03 28.47
N PRO A 253 2.49 20.97 29.41
CA PRO A 253 2.30 22.39 29.15
C PRO A 253 3.29 22.94 28.12
N VAL A 254 4.57 22.55 28.18
CA VAL A 254 5.62 23.08 27.30
C VAL A 254 5.48 22.46 25.91
N ALA A 255 5.37 21.14 25.81
CA ALA A 255 5.19 20.47 24.52
C ALA A 255 3.87 20.85 23.84
N SER A 256 2.77 21.09 24.57
CA SER A 256 1.51 21.54 23.94
C SER A 256 1.69 22.85 23.18
N VAL A 257 2.34 23.84 23.80
CA VAL A 257 2.63 25.13 23.15
C VAL A 257 3.64 24.95 22.02
N GLY A 258 4.70 24.17 22.25
CA GLY A 258 5.73 23.89 21.26
C GLY A 258 5.17 23.23 20.00
N PHE A 259 4.37 22.17 20.15
CA PHE A 259 3.70 21.48 19.05
C PHE A 259 2.77 22.42 18.30
N ALA A 260 1.94 23.20 19.01
CA ALA A 260 1.04 24.14 18.36
C ALA A 260 1.79 25.15 17.48
N ILE A 261 2.86 25.78 18.00
CA ILE A 261 3.65 26.76 17.24
C ILE A 261 4.38 26.12 16.06
N ILE A 262 5.06 25.00 16.29
CA ILE A 262 5.86 24.32 15.25
C ILE A 262 4.97 23.82 14.12
N LEU A 263 3.87 23.15 14.45
CA LEU A 263 2.93 22.63 13.44
C LEU A 263 2.21 23.74 12.71
N TRP A 264 1.83 24.82 13.41
CA TRP A 264 1.21 25.97 12.77
C TRP A 264 2.14 26.58 11.71
N ARG A 265 3.42 26.81 12.06
CA ARG A 265 4.42 27.34 11.12
C ARG A 265 4.66 26.38 9.95
N PHE A 266 4.78 25.08 10.25
CA PHE A 266 4.96 24.04 9.24
C PHE A 266 3.80 24.04 8.24
N PHE A 267 2.56 23.97 8.71
CA PHE A 267 1.40 23.93 7.83
C PHE A 267 1.13 25.25 7.13
N ASN A 268 1.39 26.40 7.75
CA ASN A 268 1.25 27.68 7.07
C ASN A 268 2.16 27.74 5.83
N ASN A 269 3.43 27.37 5.97
CA ASN A 269 4.37 27.38 4.86
C ASN A 269 4.02 26.30 3.83
N ARG A 270 3.67 25.10 4.30
CA ARG A 270 3.35 23.95 3.45
C ARG A 270 2.10 24.21 2.61
N ILE A 271 1.01 24.69 3.22
CA ILE A 271 -0.24 25.01 2.53
C ILE A 271 0.01 26.10 1.48
N GLN A 272 0.68 27.20 1.83
CA GLN A 272 0.95 28.27 0.87
C GLN A 272 1.74 27.79 -0.35
N TYR A 273 2.69 26.88 -0.15
CA TYR A 273 3.45 26.30 -1.24
C TYR A 273 2.62 25.35 -2.11
N GLU A 274 1.88 24.44 -1.47
CA GLU A 274 1.04 23.47 -2.17
C GLU A 274 -0.11 24.14 -2.95
N GLU A 275 -0.75 25.15 -2.38
CA GLU A 275 -1.84 25.85 -3.07
C GLU A 275 -1.37 26.59 -4.33
N LYS A 276 -0.11 27.04 -4.39
CA LYS A 276 0.45 27.60 -5.63
C LYS A 276 0.49 26.54 -6.72
N LEU A 277 0.97 25.34 -6.38
CA LEU A 277 1.01 24.20 -7.31
C LEU A 277 -0.40 23.74 -7.70
N LEU A 278 -1.36 23.74 -6.77
CA LEU A 278 -2.74 23.39 -7.08
C LEU A 278 -3.41 24.41 -8.02
N VAL A 279 -3.08 25.70 -7.90
CA VAL A 279 -3.48 26.71 -8.89
C VAL A 279 -2.82 26.44 -10.25
N GLU A 280 -1.54 26.09 -10.30
CA GLU A 280 -0.87 25.69 -11.55
C GLU A 280 -1.51 24.43 -12.18
N PHE A 281 -1.97 23.48 -11.37
CA PHE A 281 -2.53 22.21 -11.84
C PHE A 281 -3.99 22.33 -12.31
N PHE A 282 -4.78 23.18 -11.67
CA PHE A 282 -6.24 23.22 -11.85
C PHE A 282 -6.80 24.60 -12.24
N GLY A 283 -5.97 25.64 -12.27
CA GLY A 283 -6.34 26.99 -12.68
C GLY A 283 -7.51 27.54 -11.87
N ASP A 284 -8.46 28.15 -12.58
CA ASP A 284 -9.63 28.82 -11.98
C ASP A 284 -10.49 27.91 -11.11
N LYS A 285 -10.53 26.60 -11.39
CA LYS A 285 -11.27 25.64 -10.56
C LYS A 285 -10.78 25.64 -9.11
N TYR A 286 -9.47 25.71 -8.91
CA TYR A 286 -8.92 25.79 -7.55
C TYR A 286 -9.14 27.17 -6.93
N VAL A 287 -9.05 28.23 -7.73
CA VAL A 287 -9.30 29.61 -7.27
C VAL A 287 -10.74 29.77 -6.79
N GLU A 288 -11.72 29.20 -7.50
CA GLU A 288 -13.13 29.19 -7.10
C GLU A 288 -13.35 28.39 -5.82
N TYR A 289 -12.80 27.18 -5.75
CA TYR A 289 -12.84 26.35 -4.55
C TYR A 289 -12.22 27.04 -3.32
N LYS A 290 -11.12 27.77 -3.53
CA LYS A 290 -10.46 28.56 -2.48
C LYS A 290 -11.33 29.68 -1.92
N LYS A 291 -12.23 30.25 -2.71
CA LYS A 291 -13.17 31.29 -2.26
C LYS A 291 -14.27 30.74 -1.36
N SER A 292 -14.75 29.51 -1.62
CA SER A 292 -15.88 28.92 -0.90
C SER A 292 -15.49 28.10 0.33
N THR A 293 -14.26 27.61 0.41
CA THR A 293 -13.83 26.64 1.43
C THR A 293 -12.54 27.10 2.09
N GLY A 294 -12.46 27.15 3.42
CA GLY A 294 -11.28 27.59 4.19
C GLY A 294 -10.27 26.48 4.48
N THR A 295 -9.15 26.79 5.15
CA THR A 295 -8.22 25.76 5.69
C THR A 295 -8.68 25.22 7.05
N LEU A 296 -9.43 26.03 7.81
CA LEU A 296 -9.87 25.80 9.19
C LEU A 296 -8.74 25.59 10.22
N ILE A 297 -7.46 25.74 9.83
CA ILE A 297 -6.36 25.89 10.79
C ILE A 297 -6.34 27.39 11.18
N PRO A 298 -6.37 27.72 12.48
CA PRO A 298 -6.47 29.12 12.93
C PRO A 298 -5.42 30.00 12.26
N PHE A 299 -5.82 31.17 11.74
CA PHE A 299 -4.92 32.17 11.13
C PHE A 299 -4.17 31.74 9.86
N ILE A 300 -4.47 30.59 9.25
CA ILE A 300 -3.92 30.20 7.94
C ILE A 300 -4.97 30.46 6.85
N LYS A 301 -4.61 31.28 5.86
CA LYS A 301 -5.50 31.67 4.74
C LYS A 301 -5.56 30.63 3.63
#